data_AF-A0A081D6F7-F1
#
_entry.id   AF-A0A081D6F7-F1
#
_cell.length_a   1.000
_cell.length_b   1.000
_cell.length_c   1.000
_cell.angle_alpha   90.00
_cell.angle_beta   90.00
_cell.angle_gamma   90.00
#
_symmetry.space_group_name_H-M   'P 1'
#
loop_
_entity.id
_entity.type
_entity.pdbx_description
1 polymer ?
#
loop_
_entity_poly.entity_id
_entity_poly.type
_entity_poly.pdbx_seq_one_letter_code
_entity_poly.pdbx_strand_id
1 'polypeptide(L)'
;MWRYKIGDTVRFTSKAPYHIKVTGRTKHHINVFGEELIIENAEAALKKAMKEVPCSIKDYTVAPIFMQGKEKGAHEWMIEFDHKPTDLQKFARTLDKELQQVNSDYEAKRANNITLTELKIHDAQPDLFYNWLKEKDKLGGQHKIPRLSNSRDYMEELLRLQSQILA
;
A
#
# COMPACT_ATOMS: atom_id res chain seq x y z
N MET A 1 15.48 26.51 -14.80
CA MET A 1 14.88 25.19 -15.09
C MET A 1 13.48 25.43 -15.62
N TRP A 2 13.10 24.93 -16.80
CA TRP A 2 11.79 25.22 -17.42
C TRP A 2 10.93 23.96 -17.45
N ARG A 3 9.75 24.02 -16.80
CA ARG A 3 8.72 22.96 -16.78
C ARG A 3 9.20 21.55 -16.38
N TYR A 4 10.12 21.46 -15.42
CA TYR A 4 10.56 20.17 -14.88
C TYR A 4 9.51 19.58 -13.94
N LYS A 5 9.13 18.32 -14.14
CA LYS A 5 8.16 17.61 -13.29
C LYS A 5 8.85 17.16 -12.00
N ILE A 6 8.66 17.90 -10.92
CA ILE A 6 9.23 17.61 -9.58
C ILE A 6 8.66 16.30 -9.02
N GLY A 7 7.38 16.02 -9.33
CA GLY A 7 6.72 14.79 -8.93
C GLY A 7 6.22 14.80 -7.49
N ASP A 8 5.93 15.96 -6.92
CA ASP A 8 5.18 16.07 -5.66
C ASP A 8 3.68 16.21 -5.93
N THR A 9 2.83 15.66 -5.06
CA THR A 9 1.38 15.89 -5.07
C THR A 9 1.04 16.95 -4.02
N VAL A 10 0.14 17.87 -4.38
CA VAL A 10 -0.33 18.94 -3.48
C VAL A 10 -1.84 18.94 -3.42
N ARG A 11 -2.40 19.21 -2.24
CA ARG A 11 -3.83 19.48 -2.04
C ARG A 11 -4.04 20.92 -1.65
N PHE A 12 -5.00 21.58 -2.28
CA PHE A 12 -5.49 22.88 -1.84
C PHE A 12 -6.34 22.71 -0.57
N THR A 13 -5.93 23.37 0.51
CA THR A 13 -6.69 23.49 1.76
C THR A 13 -7.56 24.75 1.79
N SER A 14 -7.24 25.73 0.95
CA SER A 14 -8.10 26.88 0.66
C SER A 14 -7.88 27.33 -0.79
N LYS A 15 -8.94 27.80 -1.44
CA LYS A 15 -8.89 28.39 -2.79
C LYS A 15 -8.80 29.92 -2.75
N ALA A 16 -9.03 30.56 -1.60
CA ALA A 16 -8.94 32.01 -1.42
C ALA A 16 -8.76 32.37 0.08
N PRO A 17 -7.56 32.83 0.51
CA PRO A 17 -6.30 32.79 -0.23
C PRO A 17 -5.86 31.33 -0.48
N TYR A 18 -5.01 31.11 -1.49
CA TYR A 18 -4.52 29.76 -1.78
C TYR A 18 -3.63 29.25 -0.65
N HIS A 19 -4.04 28.15 -0.03
CA HIS A 19 -3.19 27.38 0.87
C HIS A 19 -3.03 25.97 0.33
N ILE A 20 -1.79 25.49 0.26
CA ILE A 20 -1.48 24.14 -0.22
C ILE A 20 -0.81 23.33 0.89
N LYS A 21 -1.11 22.04 0.93
CA LYS A 21 -0.42 21.05 1.75
C LYS A 21 0.25 20.05 0.81
N VAL A 22 1.53 19.77 1.02
CA VAL A 22 2.23 18.69 0.31
C VAL A 22 1.68 17.36 0.82
N THR A 23 1.18 16.52 -0.09
CA THR A 23 0.50 15.26 0.24
C THR A 23 1.27 14.00 -0.14
N GLY A 24 2.34 14.12 -0.94
CA GLY A 24 3.13 12.95 -1.33
C GLY A 24 3.95 13.17 -2.59
N ARG A 25 4.36 12.06 -3.22
CA ARG A 25 5.09 12.03 -4.49
C ARG A 25 4.37 11.18 -5.51
N THR A 26 4.40 11.60 -6.78
CA THR A 26 3.71 10.95 -7.91
C THR A 26 4.27 9.58 -8.28
N LYS A 27 5.45 9.20 -7.77
CA LYS A 27 6.11 7.93 -8.13
C LYS A 27 5.54 6.69 -7.43
N HIS A 28 4.81 6.85 -6.33
CA HIS A 28 4.32 5.75 -5.51
C HIS A 28 2.80 5.74 -5.49
N HIS A 29 2.22 5.00 -6.44
CA HIS A 29 0.79 4.82 -6.60
C HIS A 29 0.54 3.43 -7.23
N ILE A 30 -0.69 2.94 -7.15
CA ILE A 30 -1.16 1.79 -7.92
C ILE A 30 -2.29 2.26 -8.83
N ASN A 31 -2.11 2.09 -10.14
CA ASN A 31 -3.10 2.41 -11.15
C ASN A 31 -3.06 1.37 -12.29
N VAL A 32 -3.20 0.10 -11.91
CA VAL A 32 -3.18 -1.03 -12.86
C VAL A 32 -4.59 -1.35 -13.35
N PHE A 33 -5.61 -1.05 -12.54
CA PHE A 33 -7.01 -1.32 -12.83
C PHE A 33 -7.84 -0.05 -13.04
N GLY A 34 -7.19 1.12 -13.00
CA GLY A 34 -7.85 2.42 -13.08
C GLY A 34 -8.34 2.93 -11.73
N GLU A 35 -7.69 2.54 -10.62
CA GLU A 35 -8.08 2.88 -9.24
C GLU A 35 -7.36 4.11 -8.66
N GLU A 36 -6.31 4.60 -9.33
CA GLU A 36 -5.52 5.77 -8.92
C GLU A 36 -5.13 5.80 -7.42
N LEU A 37 -4.81 4.65 -6.83
CA LEU A 37 -4.53 4.55 -5.40
C LEU A 37 -3.19 5.21 -5.07
N ILE A 38 -3.22 6.28 -4.25
CA ILE A 38 -2.02 7.00 -3.78
C ILE A 38 -1.70 6.69 -2.31
N ILE A 39 -0.47 7.01 -1.88
CA ILE A 39 -0.01 6.78 -0.50
C ILE A 39 -0.98 7.40 0.53
N GLU A 40 -1.49 8.59 0.25
CA GLU A 40 -2.39 9.26 1.18
C GLU A 40 -3.70 8.47 1.41
N ASN A 41 -4.23 7.80 0.38
CA ASN A 41 -5.39 6.92 0.56
C ASN A 41 -5.02 5.72 1.44
N ALA A 42 -3.88 5.07 1.15
CA ALA A 42 -3.41 3.92 1.90
C ALA A 42 -3.20 4.26 3.39
N GLU A 43 -2.48 5.34 3.69
CA GLU A 43 -2.23 5.81 5.06
C GLU A 43 -3.52 6.21 5.77
N ALA A 44 -4.45 6.87 5.08
CA ALA A 44 -5.76 7.22 5.65
C ALA A 44 -6.59 5.98 5.99
N ALA A 45 -6.62 4.99 5.09
CA ALA A 45 -7.34 3.74 5.29
C ALA A 45 -6.73 2.90 6.40
N LEU A 46 -5.39 2.72 6.42
CA LEU A 46 -4.67 2.03 7.50
C LEU A 46 -4.95 2.68 8.86
N LYS A 47 -4.87 4.01 8.95
CA LYS A 47 -5.14 4.75 10.19
C LYS A 47 -6.54 4.51 10.72
N LYS A 48 -7.54 4.41 9.85
CA LYS A 48 -8.92 4.10 10.27
C LYS A 48 -9.07 2.62 10.65
N ALA A 49 -8.48 1.72 9.87
CA ALA A 49 -8.53 0.28 10.15
C ALA A 49 -7.88 -0.08 11.51
N MET A 50 -6.73 0.52 11.83
CA MET A 50 -6.04 0.34 13.12
C MET A 50 -6.86 0.86 14.32
N LYS A 51 -7.82 1.77 14.12
CA LYS A 51 -8.72 2.22 15.19
C LYS A 51 -9.83 1.21 15.47
N GLU A 52 -10.36 0.55 14.44
CA GLU A 52 -11.43 -0.44 14.59
C GLU A 52 -10.90 -1.82 15.00
N VAL A 53 -9.72 -2.17 14.51
CA VAL A 53 -9.02 -3.41 14.85
C VAL A 53 -7.66 -3.01 15.43
N PRO A 54 -7.52 -2.95 16.76
CA PRO A 54 -6.30 -2.48 17.40
C PRO A 54 -5.07 -3.27 16.97
N CYS A 55 -4.14 -2.59 16.32
CA CYS A 55 -2.83 -3.09 15.92
C CYS A 55 -1.88 -1.91 15.67
N SER A 56 -0.60 -2.19 15.47
CA SER A 56 0.39 -1.19 15.04
C SER A 56 1.27 -1.74 13.93
N ILE A 57 1.52 -0.92 12.92
CA ILE A 57 2.26 -1.28 11.71
C ILE A 57 3.63 -0.63 11.76
N LYS A 58 4.67 -1.44 11.58
CA LYS A 58 6.06 -1.02 11.49
C LYS A 58 6.41 -0.60 10.07
N ASP A 59 6.14 -1.48 9.10
CA ASP A 59 6.43 -1.24 7.69
C ASP A 59 5.43 -2.01 6.79
N TYR A 60 5.29 -1.58 5.54
CA TYR A 60 4.38 -2.17 4.57
C TYR A 60 4.74 -1.80 3.12
N THR A 61 4.39 -2.70 2.20
CA THR A 61 4.35 -2.44 0.75
C THR A 61 3.11 -3.08 0.14
N VAL A 62 2.65 -2.51 -0.97
CA VAL A 62 1.49 -2.99 -1.72
C VAL A 62 1.85 -3.17 -3.20
N ALA A 63 1.38 -4.27 -3.77
CA ALA A 63 1.50 -4.57 -5.20
C ALA A 63 0.18 -5.13 -5.75
N PRO A 64 -0.09 -4.98 -7.05
CA PRO A 64 -1.26 -5.59 -7.68
C PRO A 64 -1.07 -7.11 -7.81
N ILE A 65 -2.13 -7.88 -7.60
CA ILE A 65 -2.30 -9.24 -8.14
C ILE A 65 -2.90 -9.06 -9.52
N PHE A 66 -2.12 -9.36 -10.57
CA PHE A 66 -2.61 -9.26 -11.94
C PHE A 66 -3.63 -10.36 -12.24
N MET A 67 -4.61 -10.02 -13.08
CA MET A 67 -5.58 -10.99 -13.59
C MET A 67 -4.87 -12.07 -14.41
N GLN A 68 -5.14 -13.34 -14.10
CA GLN A 68 -4.70 -14.47 -14.91
C GLN A 68 -5.92 -15.23 -15.46
N GLY A 69 -6.09 -15.20 -16.79
CA GLY A 69 -7.22 -15.85 -17.44
C GLY A 69 -8.57 -15.26 -17.00
N LYS A 70 -9.34 -16.03 -16.23
CA LYS A 70 -10.66 -15.62 -15.69
C LYS A 70 -10.58 -15.08 -14.26
N GLU A 71 -9.40 -15.14 -13.64
CA GLU A 71 -9.20 -14.62 -12.30
C GLU A 71 -9.16 -13.10 -12.28
N LYS A 72 -9.67 -12.53 -11.21
CA LYS A 72 -9.80 -11.09 -11.02
C LYS A 72 -8.56 -10.54 -10.34
N GLY A 73 -8.36 -9.23 -10.48
CA GLY A 73 -7.25 -8.55 -9.83
C GLY A 73 -7.50 -8.40 -8.34
N ALA A 74 -6.45 -8.14 -7.58
CA ALA A 74 -6.55 -7.76 -6.18
C ALA A 74 -5.38 -6.86 -5.81
N HIS A 75 -5.42 -6.25 -4.62
CA HIS A 75 -4.23 -5.68 -4.00
C HIS A 75 -3.64 -6.68 -3.03
N GLU A 76 -2.33 -6.87 -3.09
CA GLU A 76 -1.58 -7.72 -2.17
C GLU A 76 -0.71 -6.83 -1.28
N TRP A 77 -0.88 -7.00 0.02
CA TRP A 77 -0.25 -6.22 1.05
C TRP A 77 0.75 -7.11 1.80
N MET A 78 1.98 -6.65 1.92
CA MET A 78 2.95 -7.19 2.88
C MET A 78 3.02 -6.21 4.03
N ILE A 79 2.67 -6.63 5.25
CA ILE A 79 2.60 -5.75 6.42
C ILE A 79 3.41 -6.38 7.55
N GLU A 80 4.42 -5.65 8.04
CA GLU A 80 5.12 -5.97 9.28
C GLU A 80 4.46 -5.21 10.42
N PHE A 81 3.97 -5.94 11.41
CA PHE A 81 3.29 -5.38 12.58
C PHE A 81 4.24 -5.29 13.77
N ASP A 82 4.24 -4.15 14.47
CA ASP A 82 4.80 -4.04 15.82
C ASP A 82 3.90 -4.74 16.84
N HIS A 83 2.58 -4.59 16.68
CA HIS A 83 1.56 -5.30 17.44
C HIS A 83 0.49 -5.83 16.48
N LYS A 84 0.40 -7.15 16.36
CA LYS A 84 -0.49 -7.81 15.41
C LYS A 84 -1.97 -7.65 15.81
N PRO A 85 -2.88 -7.54 14.83
CA PRO A 85 -4.31 -7.59 15.12
C PRO A 85 -4.68 -8.98 15.65
N THR A 86 -5.65 -9.06 16.55
CA THR A 86 -6.18 -10.34 17.07
C THR A 86 -6.86 -11.17 15.98
N ASP A 87 -7.37 -10.51 14.93
CA ASP A 87 -7.98 -11.15 13.77
C ASP A 87 -7.52 -10.44 12.49
N LEU A 88 -6.60 -11.08 11.76
CA LEU A 88 -6.03 -10.55 10.53
C LEU A 88 -7.07 -10.45 9.40
N GLN A 89 -8.03 -11.37 9.35
CA GLN A 89 -9.09 -11.36 8.33
C GLN A 89 -10.07 -10.22 8.57
N LYS A 90 -10.41 -9.96 9.83
CA LYS A 90 -11.18 -8.77 10.19
C LYS A 90 -10.42 -7.49 9.83
N PHE A 91 -9.12 -7.43 10.11
CA PHE A 91 -8.29 -6.28 9.70
C PHE A 91 -8.29 -6.08 8.18
N ALA A 92 -8.16 -7.15 7.39
CA ALA A 92 -8.20 -7.10 5.94
C ALA A 92 -9.53 -6.55 5.40
N ARG A 93 -10.66 -7.04 5.92
CA ARG A 93 -12.00 -6.57 5.56
C ARG A 93 -12.21 -5.10 5.92
N THR A 94 -11.78 -4.70 7.11
CA THR A 94 -11.86 -3.30 7.53
C THR A 94 -10.98 -2.41 6.65
N LEU A 95 -9.75 -2.82 6.36
CA LEU A 95 -8.86 -2.06 5.48
C LEU A 95 -9.45 -1.89 4.08
N ASP A 96 -9.99 -2.96 3.50
CA ASP A 96 -10.62 -2.92 2.17
C ASP A 96 -11.83 -1.96 2.15
N LYS A 97 -12.67 -2.01 3.18
CA LYS A 97 -13.80 -1.09 3.34
C LYS A 97 -13.33 0.37 3.46
N GLU A 98 -12.28 0.62 4.24
CA GLU A 98 -11.76 1.98 4.42
C GLU A 98 -11.08 2.51 3.15
N LEU A 99 -10.43 1.66 2.35
CA LEU A 99 -9.90 2.02 1.04
C LEU A 99 -11.02 2.47 0.09
N GLN A 100 -12.14 1.74 0.05
CA GLN A 100 -13.32 2.11 -0.73
C GLN A 100 -13.88 3.47 -0.28
N GLN A 101 -13.93 3.75 1.02
CA GLN A 101 -14.43 5.05 1.53
C GLN A 101 -13.52 6.24 1.18
N VAL A 102 -12.21 6.05 1.09
CA VAL A 102 -11.25 7.14 0.86
C VAL A 102 -10.85 7.30 -0.60
N ASN A 103 -11.22 6.36 -1.48
CA ASN A 103 -10.93 6.40 -2.90
C ASN A 103 -12.12 5.82 -3.70
N SER A 104 -12.83 6.72 -4.39
CA SER A 104 -14.01 6.37 -5.22
C SER A 104 -13.68 5.53 -6.44
N ASP A 105 -12.48 5.66 -7.02
CA ASP A 105 -12.08 4.83 -8.15
C ASP A 105 -11.81 3.40 -7.68
N TYR A 106 -11.14 3.22 -6.53
CA TYR A 106 -10.98 1.92 -5.88
C TYR A 106 -12.34 1.29 -5.54
N GLU A 107 -13.27 2.06 -4.95
CA GLU A 107 -14.65 1.64 -4.72
C GLU A 107 -15.32 1.14 -6.00
N ALA A 108 -15.26 1.91 -7.08
CA ALA A 108 -15.86 1.54 -8.36
C ALA A 108 -15.26 0.23 -8.93
N LYS A 109 -13.96 -0.02 -8.74
CA LYS A 109 -13.31 -1.28 -9.18
C LYS A 109 -13.60 -2.47 -8.27
N ARG A 110 -13.82 -2.23 -6.97
CA ARG A 110 -14.24 -3.24 -5.99
C ARG A 110 -15.73 -3.58 -6.10
N ALA A 111 -16.55 -2.66 -6.60
CA ALA A 111 -17.99 -2.86 -6.75
C ALA A 111 -18.29 -4.14 -7.56
N ASN A 112 -19.25 -4.93 -7.05
CA ASN A 112 -19.66 -6.22 -7.59
C ASN A 112 -18.52 -7.26 -7.74
N ASN A 113 -17.37 -7.01 -7.11
CA ASN A 113 -16.14 -7.78 -7.27
C ASN A 113 -15.82 -8.03 -8.75
N ILE A 114 -16.06 -7.11 -9.70
CA ILE A 114 -15.89 -7.42 -11.14
C ILE A 114 -14.41 -7.33 -11.54
N THR A 115 -13.73 -6.25 -11.14
CA THR A 115 -12.34 -5.98 -11.50
C THR A 115 -11.40 -6.31 -10.35
N LEU A 116 -11.70 -5.83 -9.15
CA LEU A 116 -10.94 -6.10 -7.94
C LEU A 116 -11.73 -7.01 -6.98
N THR A 117 -11.09 -8.07 -6.51
CA THR A 117 -11.54 -8.84 -5.34
C THR A 117 -11.02 -8.21 -4.06
N GLU A 118 -11.42 -8.79 -2.92
CA GLU A 118 -10.88 -8.43 -1.61
C GLU A 118 -9.35 -8.49 -1.61
N LEU A 119 -8.73 -7.53 -0.94
CA LEU A 119 -7.28 -7.47 -0.79
C LEU A 119 -6.75 -8.68 -0.02
N LYS A 120 -5.50 -9.05 -0.30
CA LYS A 120 -4.78 -10.12 0.39
C LYS A 120 -3.72 -9.50 1.30
N ILE A 121 -3.68 -9.90 2.55
CA ILE A 121 -2.64 -9.47 3.51
C ILE A 121 -1.71 -10.65 3.83
N HIS A 122 -0.41 -10.40 3.74
CA HIS A 122 0.65 -11.20 4.31
C HIS A 122 1.14 -10.56 5.60
N ASP A 123 1.11 -11.33 6.68
CA ASP A 123 1.75 -10.99 7.95
C ASP A 123 3.25 -11.23 7.83
N ALA A 124 4.02 -10.16 7.66
CA ALA A 124 5.45 -10.24 7.45
C ALA A 124 6.17 -10.71 8.73
N GLN A 125 7.21 -11.53 8.54
CA GLN A 125 8.10 -11.89 9.64
C GLN A 125 8.79 -10.65 10.24
N PRO A 126 9.13 -10.69 11.54
CA PRO A 126 9.91 -9.63 12.16
C PRO A 126 11.19 -9.33 11.38
N ASP A 127 11.47 -8.05 11.18
CA ASP A 127 12.61 -7.50 10.47
C ASP A 127 12.71 -7.89 8.99
N LEU A 128 11.62 -8.37 8.35
CA LEU A 128 11.62 -8.74 6.94
C LEU A 128 12.08 -7.58 6.05
N PHE A 129 11.53 -6.38 6.25
CA PHE A 129 11.88 -5.19 5.46
C PHE A 129 13.31 -4.72 5.72
N TYR A 130 13.77 -4.83 6.97
CA TYR A 130 15.15 -4.54 7.35
C TYR A 130 16.13 -5.49 6.66
N ASN A 131 15.84 -6.80 6.68
CA ASN A 131 16.64 -7.82 6.04
C ASN A 131 16.65 -7.65 4.52
N TRP A 132 15.52 -7.29 3.90
CA TRP A 132 15.45 -6.98 2.48
C TRP A 132 16.31 -5.77 2.09
N LEU A 133 16.33 -4.71 2.90
CA LEU A 133 17.23 -3.55 2.70
C LEU A 133 18.70 -3.93 2.86
N LYS A 134 18.99 -4.83 3.81
CA LYS A 134 20.33 -5.39 4.06
C LYS A 134 20.87 -6.17 2.87
N GLU A 135 20.08 -7.05 2.27
CA GLU A 135 20.48 -7.82 1.07
C GLU A 135 20.79 -6.93 -0.14
N LYS A 136 20.26 -5.71 -0.17
CA LYS A 136 20.43 -4.75 -1.26
C LYS A 136 21.51 -3.71 -1.01
N ASP A 137 22.30 -3.85 0.05
CA ASP A 137 23.29 -2.86 0.50
C ASP A 137 22.70 -1.46 0.68
N LYS A 138 21.42 -1.39 1.08
CA LYS A 138 20.65 -0.15 1.26
C LYS A 138 20.32 0.13 2.72
N LEU A 139 21.13 -0.39 3.64
CA LEU A 139 20.99 -0.08 5.07
C LEU A 139 21.35 1.39 5.35
N GLY A 140 20.41 2.12 5.94
CA GLY A 140 20.57 3.52 6.32
C GLY A 140 19.28 4.31 6.13
N GLY A 141 19.12 5.42 6.86
CA GLY A 141 17.86 6.20 6.89
C GLY A 141 17.46 6.89 5.57
N GLN A 142 18.28 6.76 4.52
CA GLN A 142 18.02 7.35 3.20
C GLN A 142 17.17 6.44 2.29
N HIS A 143 17.15 5.13 2.56
CA HIS A 143 16.41 4.17 1.75
C HIS A 143 15.24 3.59 2.53
N LYS A 144 14.07 3.58 1.88
CA LYS A 144 12.88 2.88 2.34
C LYS A 144 12.30 2.10 1.18
N ILE A 145 11.59 1.03 1.51
CA ILE A 145 10.82 0.33 0.49
C ILE A 145 9.71 1.26 -0.03
N PRO A 146 9.42 1.25 -1.35
CA PRO A 146 8.24 1.91 -1.88
C PRO A 146 6.96 1.35 -1.25
N ARG A 147 6.10 2.24 -0.72
CA ARG A 147 4.83 1.83 -0.10
C ARG A 147 3.84 1.23 -1.10
N LEU A 148 3.84 1.75 -2.32
CA LEU A 148 2.92 1.37 -3.40
C LEU A 148 3.75 1.17 -4.68
N SER A 149 3.51 0.07 -5.37
CA SER A 149 4.18 -0.28 -6.63
C SER A 149 3.20 -0.83 -7.66
N ASN A 150 3.33 -0.40 -8.90
CA ASN A 150 2.61 -1.00 -10.04
C ASN A 150 3.25 -2.31 -10.52
N SER A 151 4.52 -2.56 -10.18
CA SER A 151 5.18 -3.85 -10.44
C SER A 151 5.17 -4.73 -9.18
N ARG A 152 5.30 -6.04 -9.39
CA ARG A 152 5.35 -7.02 -8.30
C ARG A 152 6.77 -7.30 -7.80
N ASP A 153 7.81 -6.70 -8.39
CA ASP A 153 9.22 -7.05 -8.12
C ASP A 153 9.54 -7.06 -6.62
N TYR A 154 9.14 -6.01 -5.89
CA TYR A 154 9.37 -5.92 -4.45
C TYR A 154 8.56 -6.95 -3.65
N MET A 155 7.32 -7.22 -4.07
CA MET A 155 6.46 -8.22 -3.42
C MET A 155 7.05 -9.62 -3.58
N GLU A 156 7.47 -9.98 -4.79
CA GLU A 156 8.07 -11.29 -5.08
C GLU A 156 9.40 -11.49 -4.32
N GLU A 157 10.23 -10.46 -4.23
CA GLU A 157 11.46 -10.52 -3.44
C GLU A 157 11.19 -10.73 -1.94
N LEU A 158 10.20 -10.01 -1.37
CA LEU A 158 9.82 -10.16 0.03
C LEU A 158 9.20 -11.53 0.33
N LEU A 159 8.34 -12.04 -0.57
CA LEU A 159 7.75 -13.38 -0.44
C LEU A 159 8.82 -14.48 -0.46
N ARG A 160 9.83 -14.33 -1.32
CA ARG A 160 10.99 -15.23 -1.37
C ARG A 160 11.79 -15.19 -0.08
N LEU A 161 12.15 -13.99 0.39
CA LEU A 161 12.94 -13.81 1.61
C LEU A 161 12.21 -14.35 2.85
N GLN A 162 10.90 -14.08 2.95
CA GLN A 162 10.07 -14.61 4.02
C GLN A 162 9.98 -16.13 4.01
N SER A 163 9.84 -16.75 2.83
CA SER A 163 9.83 -18.22 2.70
C SER A 163 11.15 -18.84 3.16
N GLN A 164 12.29 -18.17 2.94
CA GLN A 164 13.60 -18.63 3.40
C GLN A 164 13.77 -18.53 4.92
N ILE A 165 13.13 -17.54 5.57
CA ILE A 165 13.16 -17.39 7.03
C ILE A 165 12.32 -18.49 7.72
N LEU A 166 11.26 -18.96 7.04
CA LEU A 166 10.35 -19.99 7.56
C LEU A 166 10.80 -21.44 7.30
N ALA A 167 11.80 -21.63 6.42
CA ALA A 167 12.38 -22.92 6.09
C ALA A 167 13.47 -23.32 7.10
#